data_AF-A0A5R9LLI7-F1
#
_entry.id   AF-A0A5R9LLI7-F1
#
_cell.length_a   1.000
_cell.length_b   1.000
_cell.length_c   1.000
_cell.angle_alpha   90.00
_cell.angle_beta   90.00
_cell.angle_gamma   90.00
#
_symmetry.space_group_name_H-M   'P 1'
#
loop_
_entity.id
_entity.type
_entity.pdbx_description
1 polymer ?
#
loop_
_entity_poly.entity_id
_entity_poly.type
_entity_poly.pdbx_seq_one_letter_code
_entity_poly.pdbx_strand_id
1 'polypeptide(L)'
;MTVRTHHRRLACPATTGPQAAEPEAQTVTPWKPPLDAAGLTDVHGLLLRWAWTAHESEDLLDDVATALDDIAPSEDVIEDFVQRSRGHLMRLVNIAVSTRAWQESAYANTLIQRARTLRASEMPGDYRHAVLHLRQMGWVVGELLDQLVAFDSIKGVA
;
A
#
# COMPACT_ATOMS: atom_id res chain seq x y z
N MET A 1 -5.29 64.75 -39.05
CA MET A 1 -3.91 64.95 -39.53
C MET A 1 -3.33 63.60 -39.86
N THR A 2 -3.03 63.41 -41.13
CA THR A 2 -2.73 62.13 -41.79
C THR A 2 -1.23 62.11 -42.05
N VAL A 3 -0.51 61.08 -41.60
CA VAL A 3 0.82 60.79 -42.12
C VAL A 3 0.84 59.34 -42.58
N ARG A 4 0.68 59.21 -43.90
CA ARG A 4 0.78 57.99 -44.69
C ARG A 4 2.25 57.84 -45.04
N THR A 5 2.95 56.87 -44.45
CA THR A 5 4.29 56.51 -44.89
C THR A 5 4.19 55.29 -45.79
N HIS A 6 4.48 55.52 -47.07
CA HIS A 6 4.66 54.47 -48.06
C HIS A 6 5.88 53.63 -47.73
N HIS A 7 5.71 52.31 -47.58
CA HIS A 7 6.76 51.38 -47.93
C HIS A 7 6.24 50.32 -48.90
N ARG A 8 7.03 50.20 -49.96
CA ARG A 8 6.84 49.48 -51.21
C ARG A 8 6.93 47.97 -50.95
N ARG A 9 6.04 47.20 -51.59
CA ARG A 9 6.03 45.74 -51.59
C ARG A 9 7.38 45.15 -51.99
N LEU A 10 7.78 44.08 -51.32
CA LEU A 10 8.52 42.98 -51.93
C LEU A 10 7.70 41.72 -51.73
N ALA A 11 7.17 41.20 -52.84
CA ALA A 11 6.60 39.87 -52.90
C ALA A 11 7.76 38.87 -52.88
N CYS A 12 7.86 38.06 -51.83
CA CYS A 12 8.70 36.87 -51.84
C CYS A 12 7.95 35.76 -52.59
N PRO A 13 8.60 35.05 -53.51
CA PRO A 13 7.99 33.95 -54.25
C PRO A 13 7.63 32.79 -53.32
N ALA A 14 6.52 32.13 -53.65
CA ALA A 14 6.12 30.87 -53.03
C ALA A 14 7.18 29.81 -53.33
N THR A 15 7.99 29.47 -52.32
CA THR A 15 8.76 28.24 -52.34
C THR A 15 7.81 27.11 -51.96
N THR A 16 7.26 26.44 -52.96
CA THR A 16 6.65 25.11 -52.81
C THR A 16 7.75 24.15 -52.37
N GLY A 17 7.94 24.02 -51.06
CA GLY A 17 8.68 22.91 -50.48
C GLY A 17 7.88 21.61 -50.65
N PRO A 18 8.53 20.45 -50.79
CA PRO A 18 7.83 19.17 -50.81
C PRO A 18 7.01 19.05 -49.54
N GLN A 19 5.71 18.80 -49.73
CA GLN A 19 4.76 18.52 -48.67
C GLN A 19 5.31 17.34 -47.87
N ALA A 20 5.89 17.62 -46.70
CA ALA A 20 6.32 16.59 -45.78
C ALA A 20 5.07 15.78 -45.44
N ALA A 21 5.05 14.52 -45.88
CA ALA A 21 4.00 13.59 -45.54
C ALA A 21 3.78 13.67 -44.02
N GLU A 22 2.55 13.97 -43.61
CA GLU A 22 2.16 13.85 -42.21
C GLU A 22 2.56 12.45 -41.76
N PRO A 23 3.30 12.32 -40.64
CA PRO A 23 3.67 11.01 -40.14
C PRO A 23 2.37 10.27 -39.84
N GLU A 24 2.09 9.24 -40.64
CA GLU A 24 1.00 8.31 -40.41
C GLU A 24 1.07 7.91 -38.93
N ALA A 25 0.04 8.30 -38.17
CA ALA A 25 -0.03 8.05 -36.75
C ALA A 25 0.02 6.53 -36.54
N GLN A 26 1.22 6.02 -36.24
CA GLN A 26 1.42 4.62 -35.95
C GLN A 26 0.55 4.29 -34.74
N THR A 27 -0.54 3.57 -35.00
CA THR A 27 -1.40 3.04 -33.95
C THR A 27 -0.63 1.92 -33.27
N VAL A 28 0.08 2.27 -32.18
CA VAL A 28 0.72 1.28 -31.32
C VAL A 28 -0.38 0.40 -30.75
N THR A 29 -0.33 -0.89 -31.05
CA THR A 29 -1.26 -1.85 -30.46
C THR A 29 -1.09 -1.80 -28.94
N PRO A 30 -2.15 -1.51 -28.16
CA PRO A 30 -2.03 -1.44 -26.71
C PRO A 30 -1.62 -2.81 -26.19
N TRP A 31 -0.53 -2.85 -25.44
CA TRP A 31 -0.08 -4.08 -24.79
C TRP A 31 -1.21 -4.64 -23.92
N LYS A 32 -1.58 -5.89 -24.17
CA LYS A 32 -2.53 -6.62 -23.33
C LYS A 32 -1.72 -7.42 -22.30
N PRO A 33 -1.78 -7.09 -21.00
CA PRO A 33 -1.06 -7.84 -19.99
C PRO A 33 -1.54 -9.30 -19.95
N PRO A 34 -0.64 -10.26 -19.67
CA PRO A 34 -0.98 -11.67 -19.60
C PRO A 34 -1.88 -12.01 -18.39
N LEU A 35 -1.96 -11.12 -17.41
CA LEU A 35 -2.84 -11.22 -16.24
C LEU A 35 -3.73 -9.98 -16.17
N ASP A 36 -4.99 -10.16 -15.79
CA ASP A 36 -5.86 -9.07 -15.40
C ASP A 36 -5.59 -8.63 -13.95
N ALA A 37 -6.31 -7.61 -13.47
CA ALA A 37 -6.11 -7.09 -12.11
C ALA A 37 -6.37 -8.14 -11.02
N ALA A 38 -7.32 -9.05 -11.26
CA ALA A 38 -7.61 -10.15 -10.34
C ALA A 38 -6.45 -11.14 -10.30
N GLY A 39 -5.98 -11.60 -11.47
CA GLY A 39 -4.84 -12.52 -11.57
C GLY A 39 -3.55 -11.96 -10.99
N LEU A 40 -3.30 -10.65 -11.12
CA LEU A 40 -2.16 -10.00 -10.48
C LEU A 40 -2.30 -9.95 -8.95
N THR A 41 -3.49 -9.70 -8.45
CA THR A 41 -3.80 -9.71 -7.00
C THR A 41 -3.59 -11.10 -6.41
N ASP A 42 -4.01 -12.14 -7.13
CA ASP A 42 -3.84 -13.53 -6.69
C ASP A 42 -2.36 -13.93 -6.63
N VAL A 43 -1.56 -13.57 -7.66
CA VAL A 43 -0.10 -13.81 -7.66
C VAL A 43 0.59 -13.04 -6.54
N HIS A 44 0.21 -11.78 -6.32
CA HIS A 44 0.74 -10.99 -5.22
C HIS A 44 0.43 -11.62 -3.86
N GLY A 45 -0.82 -12.05 -3.64
CA GLY A 45 -1.22 -12.78 -2.44
C GLY A 45 -0.40 -14.06 -2.25
N LEU A 46 -0.20 -14.85 -3.30
CA LEU A 46 0.62 -16.06 -3.24
C LEU A 46 2.06 -15.76 -2.81
N LEU A 47 2.69 -14.73 -3.39
CA LEU A 47 4.06 -14.34 -3.05
C LEU A 47 4.17 -13.88 -1.60
N LEU A 48 3.21 -13.08 -1.11
CA LEU A 48 3.19 -12.63 0.27
C LEU A 48 3.01 -13.80 1.25
N ARG A 49 2.15 -14.76 0.93
CA ARG A 49 1.98 -15.99 1.74
C ARG A 49 3.22 -16.86 1.74
N TRP A 50 3.92 -16.96 0.61
CA TRP A 50 5.15 -17.74 0.52
C TRP A 50 6.32 -17.10 1.26
N ALA A 51 6.39 -15.76 1.28
CA ALA A 51 7.37 -15.01 2.04
C ALA A 51 7.15 -15.09 3.57
N TRP A 52 5.98 -15.57 4.02
CA TRP A 52 5.69 -15.77 5.44
C TRP A 52 6.56 -16.89 6.03
N THR A 53 7.51 -16.54 6.88
CA THR A 53 8.41 -17.49 7.56
C THR A 53 8.06 -17.66 9.03
N ALA A 54 8.46 -18.79 9.63
CA ALA A 54 8.29 -19.04 11.06
C ALA A 54 8.97 -17.97 11.93
N HIS A 55 10.13 -17.47 11.48
CA HIS A 55 10.87 -16.42 12.18
C HIS A 55 10.11 -15.08 12.15
N GLU A 56 9.54 -14.71 11.00
CA GLU A 56 8.73 -13.48 10.91
C GLU A 56 7.45 -13.57 11.76
N SER A 57 6.89 -14.76 11.97
CA SER A 57 5.76 -14.94 12.88
C SER A 57 6.15 -14.90 14.35
N GLU A 58 7.36 -15.34 14.71
CA GLU A 58 7.84 -15.34 16.09
C GLU A 58 8.11 -13.90 16.58
N ASP A 59 8.86 -13.12 15.79
CA ASP A 59 9.12 -11.70 16.10
C ASP A 59 7.82 -10.89 16.24
N LEU A 60 6.84 -11.17 15.37
CA LEU A 60 5.52 -10.54 15.44
C LEU A 60 4.77 -10.94 16.71
N LEU A 61 4.80 -12.23 17.09
CA LEU A 61 4.13 -12.71 18.30
C LEU A 61 4.78 -12.15 19.56
N ASP A 62 6.11 -12.00 19.59
CA ASP A 62 6.83 -11.35 20.68
C ASP A 62 6.48 -9.86 20.81
N ASP A 63 6.36 -9.16 19.68
CA ASP A 63 5.89 -7.77 19.65
C ASP A 63 4.43 -7.65 20.13
N VAL A 64 3.56 -8.59 19.74
CA VAL A 64 2.16 -8.66 20.23
C VAL A 64 2.11 -8.97 21.72
N ALA A 65 2.89 -9.93 22.19
CA ALA A 65 2.98 -10.30 23.60
C ALA A 65 3.44 -9.10 24.42
N THR A 66 4.49 -8.40 23.98
CA THR A 66 4.98 -7.19 24.65
C THR A 66 3.95 -6.07 24.66
N ALA A 67 3.24 -5.87 23.55
CA ALA A 67 2.20 -4.85 23.46
C ALA A 67 1.02 -5.13 24.40
N LEU A 68 0.69 -6.41 24.62
CA LEU A 68 -0.48 -6.83 25.40
C LEU A 68 -0.17 -7.19 26.86
N ASP A 69 1.10 -7.32 27.24
CA ASP A 69 1.54 -7.60 28.61
C ASP A 69 1.01 -6.57 29.61
N ASP A 70 0.75 -6.96 30.86
CA ASP A 70 0.31 -6.03 31.91
C ASP A 70 1.40 -5.01 32.29
N ILE A 71 2.67 -5.37 32.11
CA ILE A 71 3.84 -4.52 32.32
C ILE A 71 4.10 -3.73 31.04
N ALA A 72 3.85 -2.42 31.09
CA ALA A 72 4.13 -1.55 29.95
C ALA A 72 5.64 -1.50 29.64
N PRO A 73 6.05 -1.55 28.36
CA PRO A 73 7.44 -1.38 27.98
C PRO A 73 7.90 0.04 28.30
N SER A 74 9.20 0.24 28.51
CA SER A 74 9.76 1.55 28.88
C SER A 74 9.57 2.58 27.77
N GLU A 75 9.52 3.86 28.14
CA GLU A 75 9.23 4.96 27.21
C GLU A 75 10.20 5.03 26.03
N ASP A 76 11.48 4.69 26.26
CA ASP A 76 12.54 4.72 25.25
C ASP A 76 12.38 3.68 24.15
N VAL A 77 11.60 2.60 24.35
CA VAL A 77 11.39 1.55 23.34
C VAL A 77 10.01 1.59 22.69
N ILE A 78 9.08 2.39 23.21
CA ILE A 78 7.69 2.46 22.70
C ILE A 78 7.65 2.80 21.22
N GLU A 79 8.44 3.78 20.79
CA GLU A 79 8.46 4.21 19.40
C GLU A 79 8.87 3.07 18.47
N ASP A 80 9.89 2.30 18.86
CA ASP A 80 10.35 1.14 18.10
C ASP A 80 9.25 0.08 17.97
N PHE A 81 8.54 -0.24 19.06
CA PHE A 81 7.42 -1.18 19.03
C PHE A 81 6.27 -0.68 18.15
N VAL A 82 5.95 0.62 18.19
CA VAL A 82 4.93 1.21 17.33
C VAL A 82 5.33 1.11 15.86
N GLN A 83 6.57 1.42 15.51
CA GLN A 83 7.04 1.33 14.12
C GLN A 83 7.07 -0.11 13.61
N ARG A 84 7.56 -1.06 14.41
CA ARG A 84 7.50 -2.48 14.05
C ARG A 84 6.06 -2.96 13.88
N SER A 85 5.16 -2.60 14.80
CA SER A 85 3.72 -2.88 14.69
C SER A 85 3.08 -2.30 13.42
N ARG A 86 3.51 -1.11 12.97
CA ARG A 86 3.05 -0.54 11.69
C ARG A 86 3.50 -1.40 10.50
N GLY A 87 4.72 -1.92 10.54
CA GLY A 87 5.24 -2.88 9.57
C GLY A 87 4.41 -4.16 9.52
N HIS A 88 4.14 -4.75 10.70
CA HIS A 88 3.30 -5.95 10.84
C HIS A 88 1.89 -5.71 10.28
N LEU A 89 1.21 -4.63 10.69
CA LEU A 89 -0.11 -4.28 10.17
C LEU A 89 -0.12 -4.07 8.66
N MET A 90 0.88 -3.40 8.10
CA MET A 90 0.98 -3.22 6.65
C MET A 90 1.06 -4.56 5.92
N ARG A 91 1.91 -5.46 6.39
CA ARG A 91 2.10 -6.78 5.77
C ARG A 91 0.85 -7.64 5.89
N LEU A 92 0.27 -7.77 7.09
CA LEU A 92 -0.95 -8.56 7.32
C LEU A 92 -2.12 -8.03 6.49
N VAL A 93 -2.31 -6.71 6.42
CA VAL A 93 -3.35 -6.10 5.56
C VAL A 93 -3.10 -6.43 4.09
N ASN A 94 -1.86 -6.41 3.62
CA ASN A 94 -1.55 -6.74 2.22
C ASN A 94 -1.86 -8.20 1.88
N ILE A 95 -1.60 -9.14 2.81
CA ILE A 95 -2.00 -10.54 2.66
C ILE A 95 -3.53 -10.63 2.63
N ALA A 96 -4.18 -10.06 3.63
CA ALA A 96 -5.63 -10.08 3.80
C ALA A 96 -6.40 -9.57 2.58
N VAL A 97 -6.03 -8.42 2.02
CA VAL A 97 -6.72 -7.84 0.85
C VAL A 97 -6.50 -8.67 -0.42
N SER A 98 -5.40 -9.42 -0.47
CA SER A 98 -5.07 -10.32 -1.58
C SER A 98 -5.66 -11.72 -1.42
N THR A 99 -6.34 -12.00 -0.29
CA THR A 99 -7.07 -13.26 -0.08
C THR A 99 -8.55 -13.05 -0.41
N ARG A 100 -9.06 -13.79 -1.40
CA ARG A 100 -10.47 -13.69 -1.82
C ARG A 100 -11.47 -14.01 -0.70
N ALA A 101 -11.20 -15.03 0.12
CA ALA A 101 -12.08 -15.43 1.23
C ALA A 101 -12.30 -14.30 2.26
N TRP A 102 -11.34 -13.37 2.39
CA TRP A 102 -11.45 -12.23 3.29
C TRP A 102 -12.40 -11.15 2.80
N GLN A 103 -12.57 -11.02 1.48
CA GLN A 103 -13.40 -9.98 0.89
C GLN A 103 -14.87 -10.14 1.25
N GLU A 104 -15.30 -11.36 1.52
CA GLU A 104 -16.68 -11.72 1.88
C GLU A 104 -16.97 -11.58 3.40
N SER A 105 -15.92 -11.45 4.23
CA SER A 105 -16.07 -11.32 5.68
C SER A 105 -16.17 -9.86 6.13
N ALA A 106 -17.33 -9.48 6.68
CA ALA A 106 -17.55 -8.14 7.24
C ALA A 106 -16.62 -7.84 8.43
N TYR A 107 -16.30 -8.86 9.24
CA TYR A 107 -15.37 -8.74 10.36
C TYR A 107 -13.94 -8.48 9.88
N ALA A 108 -13.47 -9.29 8.93
CA ALA A 108 -12.16 -9.12 8.30
C ALA A 108 -11.99 -7.73 7.67
N ASN A 109 -13.01 -7.25 6.96
CA ASN A 109 -13.03 -5.90 6.40
C ASN A 109 -12.94 -4.82 7.49
N THR A 110 -13.61 -5.00 8.62
CA THR A 110 -13.54 -4.08 9.76
C THR A 110 -12.13 -4.04 10.37
N LEU A 111 -11.48 -5.20 10.53
CA LEU A 111 -10.10 -5.28 11.01
C LEU A 111 -9.12 -4.60 10.05
N ILE A 112 -9.26 -4.81 8.73
CA ILE A 112 -8.44 -4.14 7.71
C ILE A 112 -8.56 -2.62 7.83
N GLN A 113 -9.78 -2.10 7.98
CA GLN A 113 -9.97 -0.66 8.12
C GLN A 113 -9.36 -0.14 9.42
N ARG A 114 -9.57 -0.84 10.54
CA ARG A 114 -8.99 -0.46 11.83
C ARG A 114 -7.46 -0.45 11.78
N ALA A 115 -6.85 -1.45 11.14
CA ALA A 115 -5.40 -1.53 10.93
C ALA A 115 -4.88 -0.36 10.10
N ARG A 116 -5.57 0.00 9.01
CA ARG A 116 -5.21 1.14 8.16
C ARG A 116 -5.29 2.46 8.94
N THR A 117 -6.34 2.65 9.73
CA THR A 117 -6.50 3.82 10.59
C THR A 117 -5.37 3.91 11.61
N LEU A 118 -5.12 2.84 12.38
CA LEU A 118 -4.06 2.84 13.39
C LEU A 118 -2.67 3.08 12.79
N ARG A 119 -2.39 2.52 11.61
CA ARG A 119 -1.11 2.74 10.90
C ARG A 119 -0.93 4.19 10.46
N ALA A 120 -2.02 4.86 10.07
CA ALA A 120 -1.99 6.25 9.60
C ALA A 120 -2.03 7.27 10.74
N SER A 121 -2.53 6.89 11.92
CA SER A 121 -2.54 7.74 13.10
C SER A 121 -1.13 8.11 13.54
N GLU A 122 -0.91 9.38 13.85
CA GLU A 122 0.31 9.83 14.52
C GLU A 122 0.43 9.19 15.91
N MET A 123 1.66 8.92 16.33
CA MET A 123 1.91 8.39 17.67
C MET A 123 1.60 9.50 18.69
N PRO A 124 0.83 9.21 19.75
CA PRO A 124 0.61 10.18 20.82
C PRO A 124 1.94 10.58 21.47
N GLY A 125 2.10 11.88 21.76
CA GLY A 125 3.34 12.41 22.34
C GLY A 125 3.51 12.14 23.84
N ASP A 126 2.47 11.67 24.53
CA ASP A 126 2.57 11.28 25.93
C ASP A 126 2.63 9.76 26.09
N TYR A 127 3.49 9.30 27.01
CA TYR A 127 3.77 7.90 27.22
C TYR A 127 2.52 7.05 27.48
N ARG A 128 1.56 7.54 28.27
CA ARG A 128 0.35 6.77 28.60
C ARG A 128 -0.51 6.52 27.36
N HIS A 129 -0.77 7.53 26.55
CA HIS A 129 -1.52 7.34 25.32
C HIS A 129 -0.71 6.55 24.27
N ALA A 130 0.62 6.67 24.27
CA ALA A 130 1.48 5.86 23.40
C ALA A 130 1.41 4.37 23.76
N VAL A 131 1.42 4.00 25.04
CA VAL A 131 1.20 2.62 25.51
C VAL A 131 -0.20 2.12 25.11
N LEU A 132 -1.24 2.94 25.26
CA LEU A 132 -2.59 2.57 24.84
C LEU A 132 -2.68 2.39 23.32
N HIS A 133 -2.01 3.24 22.55
CA HIS A 133 -1.92 3.12 21.11
C HIS A 133 -1.22 1.83 20.69
N LEU A 134 -0.09 1.50 21.33
CA LEU A 134 0.62 0.24 21.13
C LEU A 134 -0.25 -0.97 21.45
N ARG A 135 -0.97 -0.98 22.59
CA ARG A 135 -1.93 -2.04 22.94
C ARG A 135 -3.01 -2.23 21.88
N GLN A 136 -3.56 -1.14 21.36
CA GLN A 136 -4.55 -1.20 20.29
C GLN A 136 -3.97 -1.79 19.01
N MET A 137 -2.73 -1.43 18.66
CA MET A 137 -2.03 -2.00 17.52
C MET A 137 -1.77 -3.49 17.72
N GLY A 138 -1.22 -3.90 18.87
CA GLY A 138 -0.95 -5.30 19.21
C GLY A 138 -2.21 -6.16 19.14
N TRP A 139 -3.34 -5.66 19.68
CA TRP A 139 -4.63 -6.36 19.57
C TRP A 139 -5.06 -6.54 18.10
N VAL A 140 -4.97 -5.50 17.28
CA VAL A 140 -5.36 -5.61 15.85
C VAL A 140 -4.40 -6.51 15.06
N VAL A 141 -3.10 -6.49 15.37
CA VAL A 141 -2.11 -7.39 14.76
C VAL A 141 -2.46 -8.85 15.10
N GLY A 142 -2.70 -9.16 16.37
CA GLY A 142 -3.08 -10.51 16.83
C GLY A 142 -4.36 -11.00 16.16
N GLU A 143 -5.42 -10.19 16.18
CA GLU A 143 -6.70 -10.54 15.54
C GLU A 143 -6.56 -10.76 14.02
N LEU A 144 -5.79 -9.92 13.32
CA LEU A 144 -5.53 -10.13 11.91
C LEU A 144 -4.76 -11.43 11.65
N LEU A 145 -3.76 -11.73 12.49
CA LEU A 145 -3.00 -12.97 12.39
C LEU A 145 -3.89 -14.20 12.58
N ASP A 146 -4.69 -14.22 13.65
CA ASP A 146 -5.60 -15.33 13.96
C ASP A 146 -6.62 -15.57 12.84
N GLN A 147 -7.20 -14.49 12.30
CA GLN A 147 -8.07 -14.60 11.14
C GLN A 147 -7.31 -15.14 9.92
N LEU A 148 -6.05 -14.75 9.71
CA LEU A 148 -5.31 -15.16 8.51
C LEU A 148 -4.99 -16.65 8.58
N VAL A 149 -4.71 -17.16 9.78
CA VAL A 149 -4.60 -18.60 10.04
C VAL A 149 -5.96 -19.29 9.83
N ALA A 150 -7.06 -18.73 10.34
CA ALA A 150 -8.39 -19.33 10.22
C ALA A 150 -8.89 -19.44 8.77
N PHE A 151 -8.45 -18.55 7.88
CA PHE A 151 -8.75 -18.58 6.44
C PHE A 151 -7.68 -19.30 5.60
N ASP A 152 -6.80 -20.11 6.22
CA ASP A 152 -5.66 -20.80 5.57
C ASP A 152 -4.79 -19.88 4.71
N SER A 153 -4.75 -18.60 5.07
CA SER A 153 -4.02 -17.56 4.34
C SER A 153 -2.57 -17.44 4.80
N ILE A 154 -2.22 -17.97 5.97
CA ILE A 154 -0.84 -18.18 6.41
C ILE A 154 -0.79 -19.49 7.20
N LYS A 155 0.37 -20.15 7.26
CA LYS A 155 0.54 -21.31 8.13
C LYS A 155 0.59 -20.84 9.59
N GLY A 156 -0.20 -21.47 10.46
CA GLY A 156 -0.13 -21.22 11.91
C GLY A 156 1.24 -21.59 12.47
N VAL A 157 1.65 -20.89 13.54
CA VAL A 157 2.79 -21.28 14.36
C VAL A 157 2.32 -22.43 15.25
N ALA A 158 2.94 -23.60 15.10
CA ALA A 158 2.64 -24.80 15.89
C ALA A 158 3.57 -24.91 17.09
#